data_AF-A0A183T5M5-F1
#
_entry.id   AF-A0A183T5M5-F1
#
_cell.length_a   1.000
_cell.length_b   1.000
_cell.length_c   1.000
_cell.angle_alpha   90.00
_cell.angle_beta   90.00
_cell.angle_gamma   90.00
#
_symmetry.space_group_name_H-M   'P 1'
#
loop_
_entity.id
_entity.type
_entity.pdbx_description
1 polymer ?
#
loop_
_entity_poly.entity_id
_entity_poly.type
_entity_poly.pdbx_seq_one_letter_code
_entity_poly.pdbx_strand_id
1 'polypeptide(L)'
;MWRQGQVPQDFKDATIVILYKRKGNRQLCDNHSGILLLNIAGKIFARILLNGLNGHLEQDLLPESQCGFHRHRRTTDIIFAARQLQEKCQEMRTYLYTTFVDLTKAFDTVNCDGLWKVMQKFGCP
;
A
#
# COMPACT_ATOMS: atom_id res chain seq x y z
N MET A 1 11.51 -19.33 15.63
CA MET A 1 10.94 -17.96 15.71
C MET A 1 11.18 -17.30 17.05
N TRP A 2 10.30 -17.39 18.06
CA TRP A 2 10.43 -16.58 19.29
C TRP A 2 11.75 -16.78 20.07
N ARG A 3 12.19 -18.03 20.26
CA ARG A 3 13.43 -18.32 21.01
C ARG A 3 14.72 -18.14 20.21
N GLN A 4 14.66 -18.27 18.89
CA GLN A 4 15.84 -18.28 18.00
C GLN A 4 15.97 -16.99 17.17
N GLY A 5 14.97 -16.12 17.18
CA GLY A 5 14.90 -14.92 16.33
C GLY A 5 14.72 -15.20 14.83
N GLN A 6 14.68 -16.46 14.39
CA GLN A 6 14.64 -16.81 12.97
C GLN A 6 13.27 -17.30 12.50
N VAL A 7 12.84 -16.78 11.34
CA VAL A 7 11.65 -17.20 10.59
C VAL A 7 11.99 -18.43 9.73
N PRO A 8 11.21 -19.54 9.81
CA PRO A 8 11.42 -20.73 8.98
C PRO A 8 11.49 -20.41 7.50
N GLN A 9 12.29 -21.17 6.74
CA GLN A 9 12.46 -20.94 5.31
C GLN A 9 11.12 -21.06 4.56
N ASP A 10 10.35 -22.10 4.86
CA ASP A 10 9.06 -22.34 4.23
C ASP A 10 8.11 -21.14 4.35
N PHE A 11 8.19 -20.34 5.44
CA PHE A 11 7.32 -19.18 5.63
C PHE A 11 7.70 -18.01 4.74
N LYS A 12 8.94 -18.00 4.25
CA LYS A 12 9.50 -16.98 3.34
C LYS A 12 9.35 -17.40 1.89
N ASP A 13 9.19 -18.69 1.61
CA ASP A 13 9.04 -19.21 0.26
C ASP A 13 7.69 -18.77 -0.34
N ALA A 14 7.75 -18.27 -1.58
CA ALA A 14 6.59 -17.77 -2.31
C ALA A 14 6.61 -18.26 -3.75
N THR A 15 5.42 -18.59 -4.27
CA THR A 15 5.23 -18.89 -5.68
C THR A 15 4.86 -17.61 -6.43
N ILE A 16 5.60 -17.27 -7.49
CA ILE A 16 5.27 -16.15 -8.35
C ILE A 16 4.21 -16.60 -9.36
N VAL A 17 3.06 -15.92 -9.36
CA VAL A 17 2.01 -16.09 -10.37
C VAL A 17 1.94 -14.82 -11.21
N ILE A 18 2.03 -14.98 -12.52
CA ILE A 18 1.94 -13.86 -13.47
C ILE A 18 0.48 -13.72 -13.91
N LEU A 19 -0.13 -12.55 -13.63
CA LEU A 19 -1.49 -12.24 -14.04
C LEU A 19 -1.52 -11.14 -15.09
N TYR A 20 -2.24 -11.38 -16.18
CA TYR A 20 -2.50 -10.37 -17.18
C TYR A 20 -3.47 -9.31 -16.66
N LYS A 21 -3.09 -8.03 -16.73
CA LYS A 21 -3.87 -6.87 -16.23
C LYS A 21 -5.16 -6.59 -17.02
N ARG A 22 -5.48 -7.41 -18.03
CA ARG A 22 -6.64 -7.25 -18.91
C ARG A 22 -6.69 -5.91 -19.65
N LYS A 23 -5.51 -5.32 -19.91
CA LYS A 23 -5.34 -4.05 -20.64
C LYS A 23 -4.09 -4.14 -21.52
N GLY A 24 -4.18 -3.60 -22.74
CA GLY A 24 -3.06 -3.53 -23.69
C GLY A 24 -2.80 -4.81 -24.48
N ASN A 25 -1.57 -4.95 -24.99
CA ASN A 25 -1.12 -6.13 -25.72
C ASN A 25 -0.59 -7.20 -24.74
N ARG A 26 -1.07 -8.44 -24.85
CA ARG A 26 -0.65 -9.58 -24.02
C ARG A 26 0.83 -9.95 -24.16
N GLN A 27 1.47 -9.60 -25.26
CA GLN A 27 2.89 -9.90 -25.49
C GLN A 27 3.84 -8.95 -24.74
N LEU A 28 3.35 -7.80 -24.27
CA LEU A 28 4.17 -6.84 -23.52
C LEU A 28 4.21 -7.22 -22.04
N CYS A 29 5.43 -7.39 -21.50
CA CYS A 29 5.65 -7.81 -20.12
C CYS A 29 5.00 -6.84 -19.09
N ASP A 30 5.02 -5.53 -19.34
CA ASP A 30 4.46 -4.52 -18.43
C ASP A 30 2.93 -4.61 -18.25
N ASN A 31 2.24 -5.29 -19.17
CA ASN A 31 0.81 -5.56 -19.07
C ASN A 31 0.49 -6.76 -18.17
N HIS A 32 1.50 -7.34 -17.52
CA HIS A 32 1.34 -8.38 -16.51
C HIS A 32 1.74 -7.85 -15.12
N SER A 33 1.16 -8.45 -14.09
CA SER A 33 1.51 -8.23 -12.69
C SER A 33 2.03 -9.55 -12.11
N GLY A 34 3.24 -9.54 -11.55
CA GLY A 34 3.70 -10.63 -10.71
C GLY A 34 3.04 -10.56 -9.34
N ILE A 35 2.43 -11.66 -8.90
CA ILE A 35 1.89 -11.80 -7.55
C ILE A 35 2.70 -12.88 -6.83
N LEU A 36 3.28 -12.51 -5.69
CA LEU A 36 3.95 -13.44 -4.79
C LEU A 36 2.92 -14.08 -3.87
N LEU A 37 2.75 -15.40 -3.97
CA LEU A 37 1.88 -16.17 -3.10
C LEU A 37 2.71 -16.91 -2.05
N LEU A 38 2.73 -16.35 -0.83
CA LEU A 38 3.24 -17.05 0.34
C LEU A 38 2.39 -18.27 0.68
N ASN A 39 3.01 -19.27 1.31
CA ASN A 39 2.27 -20.37 1.90
C ASN A 39 1.33 -19.89 3.03
N ILE A 40 0.43 -20.76 3.48
CA ILE A 40 -0.61 -20.41 4.46
C ILE A 40 0.03 -19.91 5.76
N ALA A 41 1.08 -20.57 6.24
CA ALA A 41 1.75 -20.19 7.48
C ALA A 41 2.45 -18.82 7.38
N GLY A 42 3.11 -18.53 6.26
CA GLY A 42 3.73 -17.24 5.95
C GLY A 42 2.70 -16.12 5.85
N LYS A 43 1.52 -16.37 5.27
CA LYS A 43 0.40 -15.40 5.25
C LYS A 43 -0.12 -15.10 6.65
N ILE A 44 -0.31 -16.13 7.48
CA ILE A 44 -0.72 -15.95 8.88
C ILE A 44 0.32 -15.14 9.64
N PHE A 45 1.60 -15.46 9.47
CA PHE A 45 2.70 -14.73 10.10
C PHE A 45 2.74 -13.26 9.67
N ALA A 46 2.65 -12.98 8.37
CA ALA A 46 2.58 -11.61 7.84
C ALA A 46 1.36 -10.85 8.38
N ARG A 47 0.20 -11.51 8.53
CA ARG A 47 -1.02 -10.91 9.10
C ARG A 47 -0.83 -10.55 10.57
N ILE A 48 -0.15 -11.39 11.35
CA ILE A 48 0.18 -11.11 12.75
C ILE A 48 1.08 -9.88 12.86
N LEU A 49 2.14 -9.81 12.04
CA LEU A 49 3.03 -8.64 11.99
C LEU A 49 2.27 -7.36 11.62
N LEU A 50 1.45 -7.43 10.57
CA LEU A 50 0.64 -6.28 10.13
C LEU A 50 -0.34 -5.82 11.22
N ASN A 51 -0.95 -6.75 11.97
CA ASN A 51 -1.83 -6.38 13.07
C ASN A 51 -1.09 -5.69 14.22
N GLY A 52 0.15 -6.10 14.51
CA GLY A 52 1.02 -5.42 15.48
C GLY A 52 1.38 -4.00 15.02
N LEU A 53 1.75 -3.85 13.74
CA LEU A 53 2.10 -2.55 13.15
C LEU A 53 0.91 -1.60 13.05
N ASN A 54 -0.29 -2.11 12.71
CA ASN A 54 -1.49 -1.29 12.58
C ASN A 54 -1.81 -0.50 13.85
N GLY A 55 -1.52 -1.05 15.03
CA GLY A 55 -1.71 -0.34 16.30
C GLY A 55 -0.86 0.94 16.40
N HIS A 56 0.32 0.98 15.80
CA HIS A 56 1.19 2.16 15.77
C HIS A 56 0.89 3.09 14.59
N LEU A 57 0.51 2.52 13.44
CA LEU A 57 0.16 3.31 12.25
C LEU A 57 -1.14 4.11 12.43
N GLU A 58 -2.12 3.57 13.17
CA GLU A 58 -3.41 4.24 13.42
C GLU A 58 -3.34 5.36 14.49
N GLN A 59 -2.25 5.46 15.27
CA GLN A 59 -2.06 6.45 16.33
C GLN A 59 -1.33 7.72 15.83
N ASP A 60 -1.87 8.37 14.78
CA ASP A 60 -1.39 9.65 14.23
C ASP A 60 -0.19 9.61 13.27
N LEU A 61 0.18 8.43 12.74
CA LEU A 61 1.27 8.36 11.74
C LEU A 61 0.83 8.78 10.34
N LEU A 62 -0.38 8.38 9.96
CA LEU A 62 -0.90 8.59 8.62
C LEU A 62 -1.65 9.92 8.57
N PRO A 63 -1.36 10.79 7.58
CA PRO A 63 -2.08 12.04 7.45
C PRO A 63 -3.55 11.78 7.13
N GLU A 64 -4.43 12.69 7.55
CA GLU A 64 -5.88 12.53 7.36
C GLU A 64 -6.27 12.36 5.88
N SER A 65 -5.49 12.97 4.97
CA SER A 65 -5.68 12.86 3.52
C SER A 65 -5.38 11.46 2.97
N GLN A 66 -4.68 10.60 3.70
CA GLN A 66 -4.36 9.23 3.27
C GLN A 66 -5.59 8.33 3.43
N CYS A 67 -6.24 7.99 2.31
CA CYS A 67 -7.40 7.10 2.32
C CYS A 67 -7.07 5.64 1.96
N GLY A 68 -6.01 5.41 1.18
CA GLY A 68 -5.63 4.06 0.74
C GLY A 68 -5.06 3.24 1.89
N PHE A 69 -5.52 1.99 2.01
CA PHE A 69 -5.12 1.02 3.06
C PHE A 69 -5.36 1.48 4.51
N HIS A 70 -6.14 2.54 4.72
CA HIS A 70 -6.46 3.04 6.05
C HIS A 70 -7.79 2.48 6.54
N ARG A 71 -7.84 2.03 7.79
CA ARG A 71 -9.09 1.53 8.38
C ARG A 71 -10.12 2.65 8.45
N HIS A 72 -11.39 2.33 8.20
CA HIS A 72 -12.51 3.28 8.21
C HIS A 72 -12.47 4.40 7.16
N ARG A 73 -11.53 4.37 6.20
CA ARG A 73 -11.53 5.27 5.04
C ARG A 73 -11.85 4.48 3.77
N ARG A 74 -12.66 5.05 2.89
CA ARG A 74 -13.07 4.45 1.62
C ARG A 74 -12.74 5.39 0.47
N THR A 75 -12.65 4.82 -0.74
CA THR A 75 -12.49 5.61 -1.98
C THR A 75 -13.62 6.63 -2.17
N THR A 76 -14.82 6.34 -1.66
CA THR A 76 -15.94 7.28 -1.68
C THR A 76 -15.65 8.57 -0.92
N ASP A 77 -14.88 8.50 0.16
CA ASP A 77 -14.62 9.63 1.04
C ASP A 77 -13.69 10.64 0.36
N ILE A 78 -12.64 10.16 -0.32
CA ILE A 78 -11.74 11.03 -1.07
C ILE A 78 -12.40 11.58 -2.36
N ILE A 79 -13.26 10.80 -3.01
CA ILE A 79 -14.07 11.29 -4.14
C ILE A 79 -15.02 12.41 -3.67
N PHE A 80 -15.65 12.23 -2.51
CA PHE A 80 -16.50 13.25 -1.91
C PHE A 80 -15.71 14.52 -1.60
N ALA A 81 -14.56 14.42 -0.93
CA ALA A 81 -13.70 15.56 -0.64
C ALA A 81 -13.25 16.31 -1.92
N ALA A 82 -12.86 15.57 -2.96
CA ALA A 82 -12.49 16.15 -4.25
C ALA A 82 -13.66 16.89 -4.92
N ARG A 83 -14.89 16.33 -4.84
CA ARG A 83 -16.10 16.99 -5.34
C ARG A 83 -16.43 18.26 -4.57
N GLN A 84 -16.38 18.21 -3.23
CA GLN A 84 -16.60 19.39 -2.40
C GLN A 84 -15.63 20.53 -2.76
N LEU A 85 -14.36 20.20 -2.99
CA LEU A 85 -13.36 21.21 -3.41
C LEU A 85 -13.72 21.80 -4.78
N GLN A 86 -14.11 20.96 -5.73
CA GLN A 86 -14.53 21.39 -7.06
C GLN A 86 -15.76 22.32 -7.00
N GLU A 87 -16.80 21.92 -6.28
CA GLU A 87 -18.03 22.71 -6.11
C GLU A 87 -17.75 24.05 -5.43
N LYS A 88 -16.88 24.08 -4.42
CA LYS A 88 -16.52 25.32 -3.72
C LYS A 88 -15.74 26.28 -4.62
N CYS A 89 -14.82 25.78 -5.43
CA CYS A 89 -14.10 26.62 -6.39
C CYS A 89 -15.04 27.21 -7.45
N GLN A 90 -16.03 26.44 -7.92
CA GLN A 90 -17.06 26.92 -8.84
C GLN A 90 -17.92 28.02 -8.19
N GLU A 91 -18.38 27.83 -6.96
CA GLU A 91 -19.17 28.83 -6.20
C GLU A 91 -18.41 30.15 -6.04
N MET A 92 -17.11 30.07 -5.70
CA MET A 92 -16.26 31.24 -5.50
C MET A 92 -15.72 31.84 -6.81
N ARG A 93 -16.03 31.25 -7.97
CA ARG A 93 -15.49 31.64 -9.29
C ARG A 93 -13.94 31.68 -9.31
N THR A 94 -13.33 30.69 -8.68
CA THR A 94 -11.87 30.52 -8.64
C THR A 94 -11.44 29.32 -9.46
N TYR A 95 -10.25 29.37 -10.04
CA TYR A 95 -9.70 28.26 -10.82
C TYR A 95 -9.21 27.15 -9.89
N LEU A 96 -9.60 25.91 -10.20
CA LEU A 96 -9.07 24.70 -9.58
C LEU A 96 -8.22 23.94 -10.60
N TYR A 97 -6.98 23.62 -10.22
CA TYR A 97 -6.09 22.77 -11.01
C TYR A 97 -5.84 21.48 -10.25
N THR A 98 -6.02 20.34 -10.91
CA THR A 98 -5.83 19.01 -10.31
C THR A 98 -4.77 18.25 -11.09
N THR A 99 -3.81 17.66 -10.38
CA THR A 99 -2.79 16.78 -10.95
C THR A 99 -2.91 15.39 -10.35
N PHE A 100 -2.89 14.36 -11.21
CA PHE A 100 -2.87 12.96 -10.79
C PHE A 100 -1.44 12.42 -10.93
N VAL A 101 -0.94 11.82 -9.86
CA VAL A 101 0.39 11.21 -9.79
C VAL A 101 0.24 9.73 -9.48
N ASP A 102 0.90 8.88 -10.26
CA ASP A 102 0.91 7.43 -10.07
C ASP A 102 2.36 6.91 -10.09
N LEU A 103 2.64 5.92 -9.24
CA LEU A 103 3.97 5.33 -9.12
C LEU A 103 4.08 4.06 -9.97
N THR A 104 5.09 4.01 -10.82
CA THR A 104 5.34 2.82 -11.64
C THR A 104 5.87 1.68 -10.77
N LYS A 105 5.18 0.53 -10.76
CA LYS A 105 5.59 -0.68 -10.04
C LYS A 105 5.87 -0.41 -8.54
N ALA A 106 4.95 0.31 -7.88
CA ALA A 106 5.14 0.82 -6.52
C ALA A 106 5.57 -0.23 -5.49
N PHE A 107 5.08 -1.47 -5.57
CA PHE A 107 5.46 -2.55 -4.66
C PHE A 107 6.79 -3.22 -5.01
N ASP A 108 7.16 -3.25 -6.30
CA ASP A 108 8.40 -3.88 -6.76
C ASP A 108 9.62 -2.97 -6.61
N THR A 109 9.39 -1.65 -6.44
CA THR A 109 10.42 -0.61 -6.43
C THR A 109 10.70 -0.03 -5.05
N VAL A 110 10.13 -0.61 -3.99
CA VAL A 110 10.35 -0.15 -2.62
C VAL A 110 11.81 -0.38 -2.21
N ASN A 111 12.49 0.69 -1.75
CA ASN A 111 13.81 0.57 -1.16
C ASN A 111 13.69 0.04 0.28
N CYS A 112 14.12 -1.21 0.52
CA CYS A 112 14.02 -1.85 1.83
C CYS A 112 14.81 -1.13 2.93
N ASP A 113 16.03 -0.66 2.64
CA ASP A 113 16.85 0.06 3.63
C ASP A 113 16.22 1.40 3.99
N GLY A 114 15.65 2.09 3.00
CA GLY A 114 14.89 3.32 3.20
C GLY A 114 13.65 3.09 4.05
N LEU A 115 12.90 2.03 3.76
CA LEU A 115 11.71 1.65 4.52
C LEU A 115 12.05 1.38 5.99
N TRP A 116 13.12 0.63 6.27
CA TRP A 116 13.54 0.36 7.65
C TRP A 116 13.90 1.63 8.43
N LYS A 117 14.61 2.58 7.79
CA LYS A 117 14.91 3.87 8.41
C LYS A 117 13.65 4.67 8.73
N VAL A 118 12.66 4.65 7.84
CA VAL A 118 11.37 5.32 8.06
C VAL A 118 10.61 4.66 9.21
N MET A 119 10.54 3.33 9.26
CA MET A 119 9.90 2.59 10.34
C MET A 119 10.53 2.90 11.70
N GLN A 120 11.87 2.94 11.78
CA GLN A 120 12.59 3.31 13.00
C GLN A 120 12.30 4.74 13.45
N LYS A 121 12.27 5.70 12.51
CA LYS A 121 11.94 7.11 12.80
C LYS A 121 10.57 7.25 13.46
N PHE A 122 9.64 6.37 13.08
CA PHE A 122 8.26 6.37 13.54
C PHE A 122 8.02 5.45 14.74
N GLY A 123 9.07 4.87 15.33
CA GLY A 123 8.95 4.01 16.50
C GLY A 123 8.21 2.70 16.24
N CYS A 124 8.11 2.27 14.97
CA CYS A 124 7.62 0.94 14.66
C CYS A 124 8.65 -0.11 15.16
N PRO A 125 8.20 -1.14 15.89
CA PRO A 125 9.06 -2.20 16.42
C PRO A 125 9.69 -3.06 15.32
#